data_AF-A0A7J8X8M8-F1
#
_entry.id   AF-A0A7J8X8M8-F1
#
_cell.length_a   1.000
_cell.length_b   1.000
_cell.length_c   1.000
_cell.angle_alpha   90.00
_cell.angle_beta   90.00
_cell.angle_gamma   90.00
#
_symmetry.space_group_name_H-M   'P 1'
#
loop_
_entity.id
_entity.type
_entity.pdbx_description
1 polymer ?
#
loop_
_entity_poly.entity_id
_entity_poly.type
_entity_poly.pdbx_seq_one_letter_code
_entity_poly.pdbx_strand_id
1 'polypeptide(L)'
;MTILLVIFLSQFLPKVYHSLCLMRRMRKVTGYIFGSIWWGFGLNLIAYLIASHVAGGCWYVLATQRVVTCLQQRCERSARCDISSSCSKVVCSTQYLSPANMLKMSRCGGNSTLMTKSFCFDPDGIFQYGIYEPALPVISSNSLAVKILYPIFWGLLNLSSFGNELSPTSNPLEVVFSICIVLGGLLLFTLLIGNIQVFLHVVMANRKKLQLRRRDIEWWMRRRQLPSGLRQRVRHFETQTWDTMGGEEEMKWIEELPDGLRRDIKRYLCLDLIKKVPLFDSLDDLILDNICDRVKPLDYSKDEKIIREGDPVLRMVFVVSGRVKRSQGLSKGKIATSILEPGGFLGDELLSWCLRRPFIDRLPAS
;
A
#
# COMPACT_ATOMS: atom_id res chain seq x y z
N MET A 1 38.49 16.60 16.45
CA MET A 1 37.97 15.23 16.20
C MET A 1 36.45 15.15 16.00
N THR A 2 35.72 16.27 15.93
CA THR A 2 34.31 16.37 15.49
C THR A 2 34.16 16.55 13.97
N ILE A 3 35.26 16.84 13.27
CA ILE A 3 35.31 17.22 11.86
C ILE A 3 34.80 16.10 10.94
N LEU A 4 35.13 14.82 11.19
CA LEU A 4 34.66 13.71 10.36
C LEU A 4 33.15 13.50 10.44
N LEU A 5 32.56 13.66 11.64
CA LEU A 5 31.12 13.59 11.83
C LEU A 5 30.42 14.78 11.14
N VAL A 6 30.98 15.99 11.28
CA VAL A 6 30.47 17.20 10.62
C VAL A 6 30.56 17.08 9.10
N ILE A 7 31.67 16.57 8.56
CA ILE A 7 31.84 16.32 7.12
C ILE A 7 30.83 15.28 6.61
N PHE A 8 30.63 14.19 7.36
CA PHE A 8 29.65 13.17 6.99
C PHE A 8 28.24 13.75 6.94
N LEU A 9 27.83 14.47 7.98
CA LEU A 9 26.51 15.12 8.05
C LEU A 9 26.35 16.20 6.96
N SER A 10 27.37 17.03 6.73
CA SER A 10 27.33 18.10 5.72
C SER A 10 27.31 17.57 4.29
N GLN A 11 27.84 16.37 4.03
CA GLN A 11 27.73 15.72 2.72
C GLN A 11 26.41 14.97 2.55
N PHE A 12 25.87 14.40 3.61
CA PHE A 12 24.70 13.55 3.55
C PHE A 12 23.38 14.34 3.57
N LEU A 13 23.26 15.35 4.42
CA LEU A 13 22.02 16.16 4.56
C LEU A 13 21.61 16.83 3.24
N PRO A 14 22.51 17.46 2.45
CA PRO A 14 22.14 18.04 1.16
C PRO A 14 21.67 16.99 0.14
N LYS A 15 22.26 15.79 0.15
CA LYS A 15 21.87 14.69 -0.76
C LYS A 15 20.49 14.15 -0.42
N VAL A 16 20.18 13.99 0.87
CA VAL A 16 18.84 13.61 1.33
C VAL A 16 17.83 14.69 0.99
N TYR A 17 18.15 15.96 1.27
CA TYR A 17 17.28 17.08 0.93
C TYR A 17 16.99 17.14 -0.57
N HIS A 18 18.03 17.03 -1.40
CA HIS A 18 17.89 17.01 -2.85
C HIS A 18 17.03 15.83 -3.33
N SER A 19 17.27 14.63 -2.79
CA SER A 19 16.46 13.44 -3.09
C SER A 19 14.99 13.65 -2.70
N LEU A 20 14.69 14.17 -1.50
CA LEU A 20 13.33 14.47 -1.07
C LEU A 20 12.66 15.54 -1.96
N CYS A 21 13.39 16.58 -2.35
CA CYS A 21 12.90 17.60 -3.28
C CYS A 21 12.60 17.02 -4.66
N LEU A 22 13.49 16.18 -5.19
CA LEU A 22 13.29 15.48 -6.46
C LEU A 22 12.04 14.59 -6.38
N MET A 23 11.90 13.79 -5.33
CA MET A 23 10.74 12.91 -5.12
C MET A 23 9.43 13.70 -5.02
N ARG A 24 9.43 14.85 -4.33
CA ARG A 24 8.27 15.75 -4.26
C ARG A 24 7.94 16.40 -5.61
N ARG A 25 8.95 16.72 -6.43
CA ARG A 25 8.76 17.28 -7.77
C ARG A 25 8.21 16.23 -8.73
N MET A 26 8.73 14.99 -8.68
CA MET A 26 8.26 13.87 -9.48
C MET A 26 6.81 13.50 -9.17
N ARG A 27 6.36 13.65 -7.91
CA ARG A 27 4.93 13.50 -7.55
C ARG A 27 3.99 14.37 -8.39
N LYS A 28 4.43 15.56 -8.82
CA LYS A 28 3.60 16.47 -9.64
C LYS A 28 3.55 16.09 -11.12
N VAL A 29 4.55 15.36 -11.62
CA VAL A 29 4.71 15.06 -13.07
C VAL A 29 4.16 13.67 -13.40
N THR A 30 4.37 12.69 -12.52
CA THR A 30 4.01 11.29 -12.76
C THR A 30 2.87 10.86 -11.85
N GLY A 31 1.75 11.60 -11.87
CA GLY A 31 0.56 11.35 -11.04
C GLY A 31 0.00 9.92 -11.18
N TYR A 32 0.21 9.25 -12.31
CA TYR A 32 -0.17 7.84 -12.52
C TYR A 32 0.70 6.83 -11.74
N ILE A 33 2.02 7.06 -11.65
CA ILE A 33 2.95 6.18 -10.91
C ILE A 33 2.89 6.50 -9.39
N PHE A 34 2.76 7.78 -9.06
CA PHE A 34 2.69 8.29 -7.68
C PHE A 34 1.28 8.27 -7.07
N GLY A 35 0.25 7.92 -7.85
CA GLY A 35 -1.13 7.78 -7.41
C GLY A 35 -1.48 6.38 -6.89
N SER A 36 -0.59 5.40 -7.07
CA SER A 36 -0.80 4.06 -6.52
C SER A 36 -0.65 4.07 -4.99
N ILE A 37 -1.60 3.45 -4.29
CA ILE A 37 -1.64 3.38 -2.82
C ILE A 37 -0.34 2.77 -2.25
N TRP A 38 0.32 1.89 -3.01
CA TRP A 38 1.59 1.24 -2.68
C TRP A 38 2.80 2.18 -2.64
N TRP A 39 2.76 3.29 -3.37
CA TRP A 39 3.86 4.24 -3.40
C TRP A 39 4.07 4.93 -2.04
N GLY A 40 2.97 5.26 -1.34
CA GLY A 40 3.02 5.83 0.00
C GLY A 40 3.72 4.92 1.01
N PHE A 41 3.50 3.60 0.91
CA PHE A 41 4.20 2.61 1.72
C PHE A 41 5.70 2.57 1.39
N GLY A 42 6.04 2.52 0.10
CA GLY A 42 7.43 2.49 -0.37
C GLY A 42 8.24 3.72 0.08
N LEU A 43 7.65 4.92 0.00
CA LEU A 43 8.31 6.15 0.46
C LEU A 43 8.61 6.14 1.96
N ASN A 44 7.68 5.65 2.78
CA ASN A 44 7.89 5.54 4.22
C ASN A 44 9.02 4.55 4.53
N LEU A 45 9.07 3.42 3.84
CA LEU A 45 10.15 2.43 3.99
C LEU A 45 11.51 3.01 3.55
N ILE A 46 11.55 3.76 2.44
CA ILE A 46 12.77 4.41 1.97
C ILE A 46 13.26 5.46 2.99
N ALA A 47 12.37 6.30 3.50
CA ALA A 47 12.73 7.30 4.52
C ALA A 47 13.30 6.62 5.77
N TYR A 48 12.71 5.49 6.15
CA TYR A 48 13.14 4.68 7.28
C TYR A 48 14.54 4.05 7.06
N LEU A 49 14.79 3.48 5.89
CA LEU A 49 16.11 2.96 5.49
C LEU A 49 17.18 4.06 5.45
N ILE A 50 16.84 5.25 4.96
CA ILE A 50 17.74 6.41 4.92
C ILE A 50 18.10 6.85 6.35
N ALA A 51 17.10 7.00 7.23
CA ALA A 51 17.35 7.35 8.63
C ALA A 51 18.27 6.32 9.31
N SER A 52 18.06 5.04 9.02
CA SER A 52 18.87 3.93 9.55
C SER A 52 20.31 3.98 9.05
N HIS A 53 20.52 4.27 7.76
CA HIS A 53 21.83 4.48 7.19
C HIS A 53 22.56 5.67 7.84
N VAL A 54 21.86 6.79 8.13
CA VAL A 54 22.46 7.95 8.82
C VAL A 54 22.87 7.59 10.24
N ALA A 55 21.96 6.98 11.01
CA ALA A 55 22.22 6.58 12.38
C ALA A 55 23.40 5.61 12.47
N GLY A 56 23.40 4.57 11.61
CA GLY A 56 24.49 3.62 11.47
C GLY A 56 25.82 4.25 11.08
N GLY A 57 25.80 5.16 10.10
CA GLY A 57 26.99 5.90 9.68
C GLY A 57 27.58 6.76 10.81
N CYS A 58 26.73 7.48 11.55
CA CYS A 58 27.16 8.25 12.73
C CYS A 58 27.76 7.34 13.79
N TRP A 59 27.11 6.21 14.09
CA TRP A 59 27.62 5.20 15.01
C TRP A 59 28.99 4.66 14.58
N TYR A 60 29.17 4.30 13.31
CA TYR A 60 30.43 3.79 12.79
C TYR A 60 31.59 4.80 12.90
N VAL A 61 31.30 6.08 12.59
CA VAL A 61 32.28 7.17 12.73
C VAL A 61 32.65 7.39 14.19
N LEU A 62 31.67 7.45 15.09
CA LEU A 62 31.90 7.61 16.53
C LEU A 62 32.64 6.41 17.14
N ALA A 63 32.32 5.19 16.69
CA ALA A 63 33.05 3.98 17.08
C ALA A 63 34.52 4.03 16.65
N THR A 64 34.78 4.46 15.41
CA THR A 64 36.16 4.61 14.91
C THR A 64 36.92 5.67 15.73
N GLN A 65 36.28 6.78 16.08
CA GLN A 65 36.88 7.80 16.96
C GLN A 65 37.17 7.26 18.36
N ARG A 66 36.28 6.41 18.90
CA ARG A 66 36.46 5.78 20.20
C ARG A 66 37.65 4.82 20.20
N VAL A 67 37.82 4.03 19.14
CA VAL A 67 39.00 3.16 18.94
C VAL A 67 40.29 3.99 18.81
N VAL A 68 40.28 5.08 18.04
CA VAL A 68 41.45 5.98 17.93
C VAL A 68 41.83 6.57 19.29
N THR A 69 40.84 6.91 20.13
CA THR A 69 41.09 7.40 21.50
C THR A 69 41.76 6.33 22.36
N CYS A 70 41.35 5.06 22.27
CA CYS A 70 42.02 3.94 22.96
C CYS A 70 43.48 3.81 22.51
N LEU A 71 43.72 3.86 21.20
CA LEU A 71 45.06 3.78 20.62
C LEU A 71 45.96 4.94 21.08
N GLN A 72 45.43 6.18 21.10
CA GLN A 72 46.13 7.36 21.59
C GLN A 72 46.51 7.23 23.07
N GLN A 73 45.58 6.84 23.94
CA GLN A 73 45.87 6.66 25.38
C GLN A 73 46.93 5.60 25.66
N ARG A 74 47.02 4.55 24.82
CA ARG A 74 48.06 3.52 24.94
C ARG A 74 49.40 3.96 24.38
N CYS A 75 49.37 4.72 23.29
CA CYS A 75 50.51 5.35 22.66
C CYS A 75 51.20 6.37 23.59
N GLU A 76 50.44 7.20 24.30
CA GLU A 76 50.99 8.16 25.28
C GLU A 76 51.67 7.49 26.48
N ARG A 77 51.30 6.24 26.79
CA ARG A 77 51.92 5.45 27.87
C ARG A 77 53.22 4.76 27.45
N SER A 78 53.56 4.70 26.16
CA SER A 78 54.80 4.07 25.68
C SER A 78 55.86 5.12 25.35
N ALA A 79 57.10 4.88 25.79
CA ALA A 79 58.22 5.84 25.65
C ALA A 79 58.69 6.10 24.20
N ARG A 80 58.12 5.39 23.22
CA ARG A 80 58.38 5.54 21.78
C ARG A 80 57.08 5.33 21.04
N CYS A 81 56.35 6.41 20.76
CA CYS A 81 55.16 6.31 19.93
C CYS A 81 55.25 7.23 18.72
N ASP A 82 55.12 6.63 17.54
CA ASP A 82 54.93 7.33 16.29
C ASP A 82 53.53 6.97 15.77
N ILE A 83 52.56 7.86 15.97
CA ILE A 83 51.14 7.66 15.63
C ILE A 83 50.96 7.34 14.13
N SER A 84 51.88 7.82 13.29
CA SER A 84 51.91 7.54 11.85
C SER A 84 52.08 6.04 11.52
N SER A 85 52.84 5.32 12.34
CA SER A 85 53.10 3.88 12.15
C SER A 85 51.91 3.00 12.52
N SER A 86 51.09 3.44 13.49
CA SER A 86 49.91 2.71 13.98
C SER A 86 48.67 2.88 13.11
N CYS A 87 48.60 3.96 12.30
CA CYS A 87 47.59 4.15 11.26
C CYS A 87 48.05 3.72 9.85
N SER A 88 49.28 3.20 9.71
CA SER A 88 49.73 2.64 8.44
C SER A 88 49.10 1.25 8.21
N LYS A 89 48.72 0.97 6.97
CA LYS A 89 47.99 -0.22 6.47
C LYS A 89 48.70 -1.58 6.68
N VAL A 90 49.49 -1.79 7.71
CA VAL A 90 50.14 -3.09 7.98
C VAL A 90 49.24 -3.91 8.90
N VAL A 91 48.17 -4.45 8.33
CA VAL A 91 47.48 -5.61 8.89
C VAL A 91 48.41 -6.82 8.68
N CYS A 92 49.31 -7.09 9.61
CA CYS A 92 49.98 -8.40 9.66
C CYS A 92 48.92 -9.45 9.99
N SER A 93 48.42 -10.13 8.96
CA SER A 93 47.68 -11.37 9.06
C SER A 93 48.49 -12.43 8.33
N THR A 94 49.11 -13.33 9.06
CA THR A 94 49.61 -14.58 8.50
C THR A 94 49.31 -15.71 9.47
N GLN A 95 48.15 -16.34 9.28
CA GLN A 95 47.96 -17.76 9.57
C GLN A 95 48.04 -18.49 8.24
N TYR A 96 49.12 -19.25 8.04
CA TYR A 96 49.16 -20.36 7.10
C TYR A 96 49.87 -21.53 7.78
N LEU A 97 49.15 -22.65 7.92
CA LEU A 97 49.75 -23.95 8.19
C LEU A 97 50.46 -24.41 6.90
N SER A 98 51.73 -24.80 6.99
CA SER A 98 52.38 -25.66 6.00
C SER A 98 53.37 -26.61 6.70
N PRO A 99 53.45 -27.88 6.28
CA PRO A 99 54.21 -28.91 6.97
C PRO A 99 55.66 -28.95 6.46
N ALA A 100 56.58 -28.33 7.20
CA ALA A 100 57.98 -28.73 7.29
C ALA A 100 58.73 -27.74 8.18
N ASN A 101 59.46 -28.28 9.16
CA ASN A 101 60.38 -27.55 10.02
C ASN A 101 61.37 -26.70 9.21
N MET A 102 61.18 -25.38 9.20
CA MET A 102 62.22 -24.35 9.01
C MET A 102 61.63 -22.98 9.32
N LEU A 103 61.97 -22.45 10.50
CA LEU A 103 61.69 -21.08 10.95
C LEU A 103 62.43 -20.07 10.05
N LYS A 104 61.79 -19.64 8.97
CA LYS A 104 62.21 -18.44 8.22
C LYS A 104 61.51 -17.21 8.80
N MET A 105 62.30 -16.46 9.57
CA MET A 105 61.98 -15.12 10.06
C MET A 105 61.71 -14.18 8.87
N SER A 106 60.46 -13.75 8.69
CA SER A 106 60.13 -12.63 7.80
C SER A 106 59.95 -11.36 8.64
N ARG A 107 60.50 -10.25 8.12
CA ARG A 107 60.70 -8.96 8.77
C ARG A 107 59.44 -8.39 9.44
N CYS A 108 59.30 -8.62 10.73
CA CYS A 108 58.72 -7.68 11.69
C CYS A 108 59.74 -7.55 12.82
N GLY A 109 60.62 -6.56 12.72
CA GLY A 109 61.60 -6.28 13.76
C GLY A 109 60.93 -5.67 14.99
N GLY A 110 61.22 -6.23 16.17
CA GLY A 110 61.00 -5.60 17.48
C GLY A 110 59.86 -6.18 18.29
N ASN A 111 60.22 -6.86 19.40
CA ASN A 111 59.35 -7.50 20.41
C ASN A 111 58.43 -6.55 21.21
N SER A 112 57.88 -5.48 20.62
CA SER A 112 56.99 -4.53 21.31
C SER A 112 55.71 -4.16 20.54
N THR A 113 55.55 -4.60 19.28
CA THR A 113 54.40 -4.24 18.43
C THR A 113 53.32 -5.32 18.33
N LEU A 114 53.57 -6.54 18.82
CA LEU A 114 52.56 -7.61 18.87
C LEU A 114 51.49 -7.39 19.96
N MET A 115 51.73 -6.47 20.90
CA MET A 115 50.85 -6.18 22.03
C MET A 115 49.79 -5.11 21.75
N THR A 116 49.95 -4.29 20.70
CA THR A 116 49.07 -3.13 20.47
C THR A 116 47.83 -3.48 19.63
N LYS A 117 47.90 -4.54 18.83
CA LYS A 117 46.80 -5.00 17.97
C LYS A 117 45.71 -5.76 18.74
N SER A 118 46.04 -6.34 19.90
CA SER A 118 45.09 -7.08 20.73
C SER A 118 44.27 -6.17 21.65
N PHE A 119 44.91 -5.29 22.42
CA PHE A 119 44.22 -4.65 23.56
C PHE A 119 43.07 -3.70 23.24
N CYS A 120 43.09 -2.95 22.13
CA CYS A 120 42.00 -2.04 21.77
C CYS A 120 40.93 -2.69 20.87
N PHE A 121 41.15 -3.91 20.38
CA PHE A 121 40.17 -4.65 19.58
C PHE A 121 39.66 -5.92 20.27
N ASP A 122 40.06 -6.12 21.52
CA ASP A 122 39.58 -7.19 22.40
C ASP A 122 38.26 -6.76 23.06
N PRO A 123 37.13 -7.46 22.79
CA PRO A 123 35.85 -7.15 23.41
C PRO A 123 35.87 -7.33 24.94
N ASP A 124 36.69 -8.25 25.47
CA ASP A 124 36.87 -8.45 26.92
C ASP A 124 37.93 -7.53 27.53
N GLY A 125 38.36 -6.52 26.76
CA GLY A 125 39.39 -5.57 27.16
C GLY A 125 38.96 -4.62 28.28
N ILE A 126 39.94 -4.07 28.99
CA ILE A 126 39.73 -3.11 30.10
C ILE A 126 39.10 -1.78 29.60
N PHE A 127 39.17 -1.49 28.30
CA PHE A 127 38.67 -0.24 27.73
C PHE A 127 37.16 -0.34 27.43
N GLN A 128 36.35 0.48 28.10
CA GLN A 128 34.90 0.46 27.93
C GLN A 128 34.47 1.16 26.64
N TYR A 129 33.97 0.36 25.70
CA TYR A 129 33.45 0.81 24.41
C TYR A 129 31.94 1.13 24.42
N GLY A 130 31.18 0.61 25.39
CA GLY A 130 29.74 0.85 25.51
C GLY A 130 28.98 0.52 24.24
N ILE A 131 28.19 1.46 23.72
CA ILE A 131 27.39 1.25 22.49
C ILE A 131 28.23 0.94 21.24
N TYR A 132 29.54 1.18 21.27
CA TYR A 132 30.46 0.96 20.15
C TYR A 132 31.14 -0.41 20.18
N GLU A 133 30.95 -1.21 21.22
CA GLU A 133 31.56 -2.54 21.35
C GLU A 133 31.26 -3.46 20.13
N PRO A 134 30.02 -3.52 19.59
CA PRO A 134 29.74 -4.33 18.40
C PRO A 134 30.47 -3.84 17.13
N ALA A 135 31.02 -2.62 17.13
CA ALA A 135 31.77 -2.08 15.99
C ALA A 135 33.21 -2.60 15.90
N LEU A 136 33.78 -3.13 17.00
CA LEU A 136 35.17 -3.61 17.04
C LEU A 136 35.51 -4.61 15.92
N PRO A 137 34.74 -5.71 15.72
CA PRO A 137 34.99 -6.65 14.62
C PRO A 137 34.72 -6.04 13.23
N VAL A 138 33.86 -5.02 13.15
CA VAL A 138 33.50 -4.34 11.89
C VAL A 138 34.63 -3.43 11.42
N ILE A 139 35.26 -2.70 12.36
CA ILE A 139 36.37 -1.79 12.09
C ILE A 139 37.62 -2.59 11.67
N SER A 140 37.88 -3.72 12.34
CA SER A 140 39.03 -4.59 12.05
C SER A 140 38.87 -5.43 10.77
N SER A 141 37.64 -5.57 10.26
CA SER A 141 37.37 -6.30 9.02
C SER A 141 38.03 -5.66 7.79
N ASN A 142 38.50 -6.49 6.86
CA ASN A 142 38.99 -6.05 5.55
C ASN A 142 37.88 -5.95 4.49
N SER A 143 36.68 -6.44 4.78
CA SER A 143 35.58 -6.46 3.82
C SER A 143 34.84 -5.12 3.79
N LEU A 144 34.77 -4.53 2.60
CA LEU A 144 33.99 -3.31 2.36
C LEU A 144 32.49 -3.56 2.56
N ALA A 145 31.99 -4.76 2.22
CA ALA A 145 30.60 -5.13 2.43
C ALA A 145 30.24 -5.14 3.92
N VAL A 146 31.12 -5.65 4.79
CA VAL A 146 30.90 -5.65 6.25
C VAL A 146 30.85 -4.23 6.79
N LYS A 147 31.74 -3.35 6.32
CA LYS A 147 31.78 -1.93 6.73
C LYS A 147 30.57 -1.11 6.28
N ILE A 148 29.83 -1.57 5.27
CA ILE A 148 28.62 -0.88 4.78
C ILE A 148 27.36 -1.50 5.37
N LEU A 149 27.22 -2.83 5.29
CA LEU A 149 25.99 -3.52 5.68
C LEU A 149 25.78 -3.52 7.20
N TYR A 150 26.86 -3.66 7.98
CA TYR A 150 26.72 -3.76 9.43
C TYR A 150 26.25 -2.45 10.09
N PRO A 151 26.78 -1.26 9.73
CA PRO A 151 26.22 0.00 10.23
C PRO A 151 24.75 0.20 9.86
N ILE A 152 24.36 -0.16 8.62
CA ILE A 152 22.95 -0.09 8.19
C ILE A 152 22.08 -1.00 9.07
N PHE A 153 22.53 -2.24 9.30
CA PHE A 153 21.86 -3.19 10.19
C PHE A 153 21.73 -2.65 11.62
N TRP A 154 22.81 -2.11 12.19
CA TRP A 154 22.81 -1.51 13.53
C TRP A 154 21.82 -0.35 13.63
N GLY A 155 21.79 0.53 12.61
CA GLY A 155 20.84 1.63 12.55
C GLY A 155 19.39 1.16 12.44
N LEU A 156 19.13 0.12 11.63
CA LEU A 156 17.80 -0.48 11.49
C LEU A 156 17.31 -1.10 12.81
N LEU A 157 18.18 -1.81 13.50
CA LEU A 157 17.88 -2.49 14.76
C LEU A 157 17.45 -1.50 15.85
N ASN A 158 18.21 -0.40 16.01
CA ASN A 158 17.94 0.59 17.06
C ASN A 158 16.78 1.54 16.70
N LEU A 159 16.70 2.00 15.45
CA LEU A 159 15.58 2.87 15.05
C LEU A 159 14.24 2.11 15.02
N SER A 160 14.25 0.78 14.87
CA SER A 160 13.02 -0.04 14.89
C SER A 160 12.50 -0.32 16.27
N SER A 161 13.24 0.08 17.31
CA SER A 161 12.93 -0.24 18.70
C SER A 161 12.83 -1.75 18.97
N PHE A 162 13.23 -2.62 18.02
CA PHE A 162 13.19 -4.08 18.15
C PHE A 162 14.46 -4.66 18.79
N GLY A 163 15.49 -3.86 19.07
CA GLY A 163 16.74 -4.32 19.67
C GLY A 163 17.55 -3.23 20.36
N ASN A 164 16.91 -2.39 21.18
CA ASN A 164 17.55 -1.32 21.94
C ASN A 164 18.32 -1.86 23.16
N GLU A 165 19.36 -2.66 22.94
CA GLU A 165 20.33 -2.98 23.99
C GLU A 165 21.47 -1.94 23.97
N LEU A 166 21.09 -0.65 24.04
CA LEU A 166 22.04 0.44 24.13
C LEU A 166 22.55 0.54 25.57
N SER A 167 23.80 0.14 25.79
CA SER A 167 24.52 0.25 27.05
C SER A 167 25.57 1.38 27.00
N PRO A 168 25.16 2.66 27.10
CA PRO A 168 26.11 3.76 27.02
C PRO A 168 27.06 3.82 28.20
N THR A 169 28.33 4.15 27.95
CA THR A 169 29.28 4.50 29.03
C THR A 169 28.94 5.88 29.65
N SER A 170 29.68 6.29 30.69
CA SER A 170 29.54 7.59 31.36
C SER A 170 29.94 8.81 30.49
N ASN A 171 30.22 8.61 29.19
CA ASN A 171 30.57 9.67 28.26
C ASN A 171 29.32 10.47 27.84
N PRO A 172 29.26 11.80 28.08
CA PRO A 172 28.07 12.60 27.78
C PRO A 172 27.68 12.58 26.29
N LEU A 173 28.64 12.51 25.38
CA LEU A 173 28.36 12.44 23.94
C LEU A 173 27.65 11.13 23.55
N GLU A 174 28.01 10.03 24.21
CA GLU A 174 27.42 8.70 23.98
C GLU A 174 26.01 8.61 24.54
N VAL A 175 25.78 9.19 25.72
CA VAL A 175 24.47 9.27 26.35
C VAL A 175 23.52 10.14 25.52
N VAL A 176 23.96 11.33 25.08
CA VAL A 176 23.14 12.21 24.22
C VAL A 176 22.82 11.54 22.88
N PHE A 177 23.80 10.88 22.25
CA PHE A 177 23.56 10.14 21.01
C PHE A 177 22.54 9.01 21.21
N SER A 178 22.67 8.23 22.29
CA SER A 178 21.71 7.17 22.64
C SER A 178 20.30 7.71 22.86
N ILE A 179 20.14 8.83 23.58
CA ILE A 179 18.84 9.49 23.77
C ILE A 179 18.23 9.90 22.42
N CYS A 180 19.01 10.49 21.52
CA CYS A 180 18.56 10.88 20.19
C CYS A 180 18.11 9.67 19.35
N ILE A 181 18.84 8.55 19.42
CA ILE A 181 18.49 7.31 18.71
C ILE A 181 17.19 6.71 19.25
N VAL A 182 17.01 6.65 20.57
CA VAL A 182 15.80 6.09 21.18
C VAL A 182 14.58 6.97 20.87
N LEU A 183 14.67 8.29 21.06
CA LEU A 183 13.56 9.21 20.77
C LEU A 183 13.25 9.27 19.27
N GLY A 184 14.28 9.31 18.43
CA GLY A 184 14.14 9.30 16.98
C GLY A 184 13.55 7.99 16.46
N GLY A 185 13.99 6.86 17.00
CA GLY A 185 13.47 5.52 16.68
C GLY A 185 12.01 5.38 17.07
N LEU A 186 11.64 5.77 18.28
CA LEU A 186 10.24 5.75 18.74
C LEU A 186 9.34 6.58 17.81
N LEU A 187 9.75 7.82 17.49
CA LEU A 187 9.00 8.69 16.59
C LEU A 187 8.84 8.08 15.19
N LEU A 188 9.93 7.61 14.59
CA LEU A 188 9.91 7.00 13.26
C LEU A 188 9.05 5.74 13.22
N PHE A 189 9.12 4.91 14.27
CA PHE A 189 8.32 3.70 14.37
C PHE A 189 6.82 4.00 14.51
N THR A 190 6.45 4.95 15.38
CA THR A 190 5.04 5.38 15.50
C THR A 190 4.50 5.94 14.19
N LEU A 191 5.28 6.75 13.48
CA LEU A 191 4.91 7.28 12.17
C LEU A 191 4.74 6.17 11.12
N LEU A 192 5.64 5.18 11.11
CA LEU A 192 5.55 4.03 10.21
C LEU A 192 4.26 3.25 10.45
N ILE A 193 3.96 2.92 11.72
CA ILE A 193 2.73 2.21 12.08
C ILE A 193 1.50 3.01 11.67
N GLY A 194 1.45 4.31 11.99
CA GLY A 194 0.31 5.17 11.65
C GLY A 194 0.06 5.20 10.14
N ASN A 195 1.12 5.31 9.34
CA ASN A 195 1.00 5.32 7.88
C ASN A 195 0.59 3.95 7.32
N ILE A 196 1.11 2.84 7.87
CA ILE A 196 0.69 1.49 7.48
C ILE A 196 -0.79 1.27 7.81
N GLN A 197 -1.26 1.75 8.96
CA GLN A 197 -2.66 1.63 9.35
C GLN A 197 -3.58 2.39 8.38
N VAL A 198 -3.24 3.63 8.02
CA VAL A 198 -4.01 4.40 7.02
C VAL A 198 -4.03 3.69 5.68
N PHE A 199 -2.88 3.20 5.21
CA PHE A 199 -2.76 2.42 3.99
C PHE A 199 -3.67 1.17 4.01
N LEU A 200 -3.59 0.38 5.08
CA LEU A 200 -4.40 -0.82 5.25
C LEU A 200 -5.89 -0.49 5.28
N HIS A 201 -6.29 0.61 5.92
CA HIS A 201 -7.69 1.05 5.92
C HIS A 201 -8.20 1.35 4.51
N VAL A 202 -7.42 2.06 3.68
CA VAL A 202 -7.81 2.37 2.30
C VAL A 202 -7.94 1.10 1.47
N VAL A 203 -6.92 0.22 1.50
CA VAL A 203 -6.91 -1.02 0.69
C VAL A 203 -8.02 -2.00 1.13
N MET A 204 -8.30 -2.07 2.43
CA MET A 204 -9.32 -2.98 2.96
C MET A 204 -10.74 -2.38 2.98
N ALA A 205 -10.93 -1.10 2.64
CA ALA A 205 -12.22 -0.42 2.75
C ALA A 205 -13.34 -1.15 1.98
N ASN A 206 -13.14 -1.40 0.69
CA ASN A 206 -14.14 -2.06 -0.16
C ASN A 206 -14.41 -3.50 0.27
N ARG A 207 -13.35 -4.25 0.62
CA ARG A 207 -13.50 -5.62 1.12
C ARG A 207 -14.27 -5.68 2.43
N LYS A 208 -14.01 -4.75 3.35
CA LYS A 208 -14.73 -4.63 4.61
C LYS A 208 -16.20 -4.24 4.38
N LYS A 209 -16.46 -3.31 3.45
CA LYS A 209 -17.82 -2.91 3.03
C LYS A 209 -18.61 -4.12 2.52
N LEU A 210 -18.04 -4.93 1.63
CA LEU A 210 -18.65 -6.17 1.14
C LEU A 210 -18.94 -7.15 2.27
N GLN A 211 -17.95 -7.40 3.14
CA GLN A 211 -18.10 -8.36 4.23
C GLN A 211 -19.22 -7.97 5.20
N LEU A 212 -19.31 -6.67 5.55
CA LEU A 212 -20.37 -6.15 6.39
C LEU A 212 -21.74 -6.32 5.72
N ARG A 213 -21.89 -5.86 4.47
CA ARG A 213 -23.14 -6.00 3.71
C ARG A 213 -23.59 -7.46 3.62
N ARG A 214 -22.67 -8.38 3.29
CA ARG A 214 -22.96 -9.82 3.20
C ARG A 214 -23.42 -10.40 4.54
N ARG A 215 -22.76 -10.01 5.64
CA ARG A 215 -23.12 -10.46 6.99
C ARG A 215 -24.51 -9.96 7.38
N ASP A 216 -24.80 -8.70 7.09
CA ASP A 216 -26.05 -8.06 7.49
C ASP A 216 -27.24 -8.63 6.69
N ILE A 217 -27.07 -8.85 5.38
CA ILE A 217 -28.07 -9.54 4.52
C ILE A 217 -28.29 -10.98 5.01
N GLU A 218 -27.22 -11.73 5.26
CA GLU A 218 -27.33 -13.11 5.74
C GLU A 218 -28.03 -13.20 7.10
N TRP A 219 -27.70 -12.29 8.02
CA TRP A 219 -28.38 -12.17 9.31
C TRP A 219 -29.87 -11.88 9.12
N TRP A 220 -30.22 -10.91 8.27
CA TRP A 220 -31.60 -10.54 7.97
C TRP A 220 -32.39 -11.72 7.36
N MET A 221 -31.82 -12.44 6.40
CA MET A 221 -32.45 -13.61 5.77
C MET A 221 -32.71 -14.75 6.76
N ARG A 222 -31.79 -14.96 7.71
CA ARG A 222 -31.97 -15.93 8.80
C ARG A 222 -33.07 -15.49 9.76
N ARG A 223 -33.08 -14.22 10.17
CA ARG A 223 -34.09 -13.66 11.09
C ARG A 223 -35.50 -13.76 10.51
N ARG A 224 -35.65 -13.58 9.19
CA ARG A 224 -36.92 -13.72 8.45
C ARG A 224 -37.26 -15.15 8.04
N GLN A 225 -36.43 -16.13 8.40
CA GLN A 225 -36.65 -17.55 8.08
C GLN A 225 -36.89 -17.82 6.58
N LEU A 226 -36.17 -17.10 5.70
CA LEU A 226 -36.35 -17.30 4.26
C LEU A 226 -35.99 -18.73 3.83
N PRO A 227 -36.72 -19.35 2.89
CA PRO A 227 -36.38 -20.66 2.34
C PRO A 227 -35.00 -20.68 1.68
N SER A 228 -34.34 -21.85 1.67
CA SER A 228 -32.98 -22.02 1.14
C SER A 228 -32.84 -21.56 -0.32
N GLY A 229 -33.81 -21.89 -1.17
CA GLY A 229 -33.80 -21.47 -2.58
C GLY A 229 -33.83 -19.95 -2.76
N LEU A 230 -34.60 -19.24 -1.94
CA LEU A 230 -34.65 -17.77 -1.99
C LEU A 230 -33.35 -17.16 -1.46
N ARG A 231 -32.77 -17.71 -0.40
CA ARG A 231 -31.46 -17.29 0.12
C ARG A 231 -30.36 -17.44 -0.93
N GLN A 232 -30.36 -18.55 -1.67
CA GLN A 232 -29.38 -18.79 -2.72
C GLN A 232 -29.51 -17.77 -3.85
N ARG A 233 -30.74 -17.43 -4.26
CA ARG A 233 -30.99 -16.39 -5.27
C ARG A 233 -30.50 -15.01 -4.82
N VAL A 234 -30.79 -14.61 -3.58
CA VAL A 234 -30.28 -13.34 -3.02
C VAL A 234 -28.75 -13.31 -2.99
N ARG A 235 -28.10 -14.40 -2.57
CA ARG A 235 -26.63 -14.49 -2.57
C ARG A 235 -26.04 -14.39 -3.98
N HIS A 236 -26.70 -15.02 -4.97
CA HIS A 236 -26.27 -14.95 -6.36
C HIS A 236 -26.37 -13.53 -6.90
N PHE A 237 -27.51 -12.86 -6.68
CA PHE A 237 -27.72 -11.47 -7.05
C PHE A 237 -26.67 -10.53 -6.44
N GLU A 238 -26.39 -10.66 -5.14
CA GLU A 238 -25.40 -9.81 -4.47
C GLU A 238 -23.97 -10.08 -4.98
N THR A 239 -23.62 -11.34 -5.29
CA THR A 239 -22.29 -11.67 -5.85
C THR A 239 -22.13 -11.07 -7.24
N GLN A 240 -23.13 -11.27 -8.11
CA GLN A 240 -23.11 -10.73 -9.47
C GLN A 240 -23.07 -9.20 -9.48
N THR A 241 -23.86 -8.55 -8.62
CA THR A 241 -23.88 -7.08 -8.50
C THR A 241 -22.52 -6.56 -8.04
N TRP A 242 -21.88 -7.25 -7.10
CA TRP A 242 -20.54 -6.87 -6.64
C TRP A 242 -19.47 -7.04 -7.72
N ASP A 243 -19.51 -8.14 -8.46
CA ASP A 243 -18.53 -8.41 -9.53
C ASP A 243 -18.68 -7.41 -10.70
N THR A 244 -19.90 -6.95 -10.97
CA THR A 244 -20.19 -6.03 -12.09
C THR A 244 -19.97 -4.56 -11.70
N MET A 245 -20.44 -4.15 -10.51
CA MET A 245 -20.47 -2.74 -10.09
C MET A 245 -19.54 -2.41 -8.92
N GLY A 246 -18.74 -3.37 -8.43
CA GLY A 246 -17.83 -3.16 -7.30
C GLY A 246 -18.53 -2.81 -5.98
N GLY A 247 -19.86 -2.95 -5.90
CA GLY A 247 -20.66 -2.56 -4.75
C GLY A 247 -20.91 -1.06 -4.60
N GLU A 248 -20.77 -0.30 -5.68
CA GLU A 248 -21.29 1.06 -5.80
C GLU A 248 -22.55 1.03 -6.68
N GLU A 249 -23.57 1.78 -6.26
CA GLU A 249 -24.73 1.98 -7.13
C GLU A 249 -24.29 2.96 -8.21
N GLU A 250 -24.24 2.52 -9.46
CA GLU A 250 -23.83 3.31 -10.62
C GLU A 250 -24.58 4.65 -10.74
N MET A 251 -25.74 4.78 -10.09
CA MET A 251 -26.51 6.03 -10.07
C MET A 251 -26.31 6.91 -8.83
N LYS A 252 -25.65 6.44 -7.76
CA LYS A 252 -25.48 7.26 -6.54
C LYS A 252 -24.64 8.50 -6.82
N TRP A 253 -23.56 8.37 -7.59
CA TRP A 253 -22.74 9.53 -7.96
C TRP A 253 -23.48 10.47 -8.92
N ILE A 254 -24.41 9.94 -9.73
CA ILE A 254 -25.26 10.75 -10.63
C ILE A 254 -26.27 11.57 -9.83
N GLU A 255 -26.77 11.05 -8.70
CA GLU A 255 -27.65 11.79 -7.77
C GLU A 255 -26.94 12.96 -7.08
N GLU A 256 -25.63 12.86 -6.86
CA GLU A 256 -24.79 13.92 -6.28
C GLU A 256 -24.49 15.07 -7.26
N LEU A 257 -24.75 14.89 -8.56
CA LEU A 257 -24.53 15.93 -9.57
C LEU A 257 -25.62 17.01 -9.55
N PRO A 258 -25.26 18.26 -9.92
CA PRO A 258 -26.23 19.31 -10.19
C PRO A 258 -27.30 18.85 -11.20
N ASP A 259 -28.53 19.28 -10.99
CA ASP A 259 -29.70 18.80 -11.76
C ASP A 259 -29.55 18.94 -13.28
N GLY A 260 -28.87 19.99 -13.76
CA GLY A 260 -28.60 20.18 -15.19
C GLY A 260 -27.70 19.09 -15.77
N LEU A 261 -26.53 18.87 -15.16
CA LEU A 261 -25.58 17.83 -15.59
C LEU A 261 -26.20 16.43 -15.48
N ARG A 262 -26.96 16.17 -14.42
CA ARG A 262 -27.68 14.90 -14.26
C ARG A 262 -28.66 14.65 -15.42
N ARG A 263 -29.42 15.67 -15.82
CA ARG A 263 -30.37 15.58 -16.93
C ARG A 263 -29.66 15.35 -18.26
N ASP A 264 -28.58 16.07 -18.53
CA ASP A 264 -27.80 15.95 -19.77
C ASP A 264 -27.18 14.55 -19.91
N ILE A 265 -26.60 14.02 -18.83
CA ILE A 265 -26.04 12.66 -18.80
C ILE A 265 -27.13 11.62 -19.02
N LYS A 266 -28.26 11.72 -18.30
CA LYS A 266 -29.38 10.81 -18.51
C LYS A 266 -29.83 10.85 -19.96
N ARG A 267 -30.10 12.04 -20.52
CA ARG A 267 -30.50 12.22 -21.92
C ARG A 267 -29.53 11.50 -22.86
N TYR A 268 -28.23 11.73 -22.71
CA TYR A 268 -27.22 11.08 -23.53
C TYR A 268 -27.28 9.54 -23.46
N LEU A 269 -27.53 8.97 -22.28
CA LEU A 269 -27.58 7.51 -22.09
C LEU A 269 -28.89 6.86 -22.56
N CYS A 270 -30.04 7.54 -22.43
CA CYS A 270 -31.36 6.94 -22.72
C CYS A 270 -31.99 7.32 -24.06
N LEU A 271 -31.58 8.43 -24.69
CA LEU A 271 -32.32 8.97 -25.85
C LEU A 271 -32.41 7.96 -26.99
N ASP A 272 -31.30 7.32 -27.34
CA ASP A 272 -31.25 6.31 -28.42
C ASP A 272 -32.09 5.07 -28.12
N LEU A 273 -32.26 4.72 -26.83
CA LEU A 273 -33.09 3.60 -26.42
C LEU A 273 -34.59 3.94 -26.52
N ILE A 274 -34.96 5.16 -26.10
CA ILE A 274 -36.34 5.63 -26.13
C ILE A 274 -36.82 5.81 -27.57
N LYS A 275 -35.99 6.38 -28.45
CA LYS A 275 -36.33 6.60 -29.87
C LYS A 275 -36.53 5.31 -30.67
N LYS A 276 -36.10 4.15 -30.17
CA LYS A 276 -36.42 2.85 -30.79
C LYS A 276 -37.91 2.49 -30.71
N VAL A 277 -38.67 3.14 -29.83
CA VAL A 277 -40.12 3.00 -29.77
C VAL A 277 -40.74 3.92 -30.82
N PRO A 278 -41.44 3.39 -31.83
CA PRO A 278 -41.96 4.21 -32.94
C PRO A 278 -42.87 5.37 -32.49
N LEU A 279 -43.62 5.16 -31.39
CA LEU A 279 -44.48 6.21 -30.81
C LEU A 279 -43.69 7.34 -30.15
N PHE A 280 -42.46 7.10 -29.69
CA PHE A 280 -41.64 8.11 -29.03
C PHE A 280 -40.77 8.89 -30.00
N ASP A 281 -40.38 8.30 -31.13
CA ASP A 281 -39.52 8.95 -32.13
C ASP A 281 -40.14 10.24 -32.71
N SER A 282 -41.48 10.33 -32.73
CA SER A 282 -42.24 11.48 -33.22
C SER A 282 -42.63 12.51 -32.14
N LEU A 283 -42.23 12.29 -30.88
CA LEU A 283 -42.55 13.22 -29.78
C LEU A 283 -41.58 14.40 -29.74
N ASP A 284 -42.06 15.53 -29.24
CA ASP A 284 -41.24 16.73 -29.01
C ASP A 284 -40.07 16.42 -28.06
N ASP A 285 -38.93 17.06 -28.33
CA ASP A 285 -37.71 16.92 -27.52
C ASP A 285 -37.95 17.21 -26.03
N LEU A 286 -38.82 18.16 -25.70
CA LEU A 286 -39.19 18.47 -24.32
C LEU A 286 -39.85 17.26 -23.62
N ILE A 287 -40.67 16.50 -24.34
CA ILE A 287 -41.32 15.30 -23.79
C ILE A 287 -40.28 14.19 -23.65
N LEU A 288 -39.41 14.01 -24.65
CA LEU A 288 -38.32 13.04 -24.60
C LEU A 288 -37.38 13.30 -23.41
N ASP A 289 -37.05 14.57 -23.14
CA ASP A 289 -36.24 14.97 -21.98
C ASP A 289 -36.90 14.59 -20.66
N ASN A 290 -38.21 14.84 -20.54
CA ASN A 290 -38.98 14.47 -19.36
C ASN A 290 -39.09 12.95 -19.17
N ILE A 291 -39.17 12.17 -20.27
CA ILE A 291 -39.14 10.70 -20.20
C ILE A 291 -37.75 10.27 -19.74
N CYS A 292 -36.70 10.79 -20.37
CA CYS A 292 -35.31 10.45 -20.08
C CYS A 292 -34.93 10.71 -18.62
N ASP A 293 -35.37 11.82 -18.03
CA ASP A 293 -35.11 12.11 -16.62
C ASP A 293 -35.79 11.12 -15.66
N ARG A 294 -36.91 10.51 -16.08
CA ARG A 294 -37.66 9.52 -15.27
C ARG A 294 -37.15 8.09 -15.42
N VAL A 295 -36.27 7.82 -16.38
CA VAL A 295 -35.68 6.49 -16.55
C VAL A 295 -34.80 6.15 -15.34
N LYS A 296 -34.91 4.91 -14.86
CA LYS A 296 -34.08 4.36 -13.79
C LYS A 296 -33.44 3.05 -14.27
N PRO A 297 -32.14 2.85 -14.02
CA PRO A 297 -31.51 1.56 -14.32
C PRO A 297 -32.06 0.49 -13.39
N LEU A 298 -32.14 -0.72 -13.92
CA LEU A 298 -32.60 -1.91 -13.20
C LEU A 298 -31.69 -3.07 -13.56
N ASP A 299 -31.15 -3.72 -12.54
CA ASP A 299 -30.33 -4.91 -12.70
C ASP A 299 -31.08 -6.16 -12.29
N TYR A 300 -30.94 -7.21 -13.10
CA TYR A 300 -31.52 -8.51 -12.84
C TYR A 300 -30.43 -9.57 -12.85
N SER A 301 -30.46 -10.47 -11.87
CA SER A 301 -29.60 -11.65 -11.89
C SER A 301 -30.05 -12.63 -12.97
N LYS A 302 -29.12 -13.49 -13.41
CA LYS A 302 -29.44 -14.56 -14.35
C LYS A 302 -30.62 -15.41 -13.83
N ASP A 303 -31.51 -15.80 -14.75
CA ASP A 303 -32.69 -16.64 -14.50
C ASP A 303 -33.75 -16.03 -13.56
N GLU A 304 -33.62 -14.74 -13.23
CA GLU A 304 -34.61 -14.00 -12.47
C GLU A 304 -35.80 -13.59 -13.36
N LYS A 305 -37.03 -13.70 -12.83
CA LYS A 305 -38.24 -13.36 -13.60
C LYS A 305 -38.51 -11.86 -13.51
N ILE A 306 -38.43 -11.18 -14.65
CA ILE A 306 -38.69 -9.73 -14.76
C ILE A 306 -40.20 -9.45 -14.66
N ILE A 307 -41.00 -10.16 -15.47
CA ILE A 307 -42.46 -10.05 -15.55
C ILE A 307 -43.04 -11.46 -15.61
N ARG A 308 -44.21 -11.70 -15.00
CA ARG A 308 -44.91 -12.99 -15.06
C ARG A 308 -46.24 -12.81 -15.77
N GLU A 309 -46.58 -13.76 -16.63
CA GLU A 309 -47.85 -13.77 -17.36
C GLU A 309 -49.04 -13.55 -16.41
N GLY A 310 -49.89 -12.58 -16.76
CA GLY A 310 -51.05 -12.19 -15.94
C GLY A 310 -50.79 -11.15 -14.85
N ASP A 311 -49.53 -10.82 -14.54
CA ASP A 311 -49.22 -9.72 -13.62
C ASP A 311 -49.51 -8.37 -14.30
N PRO A 312 -49.91 -7.32 -13.54
CA PRO A 312 -50.10 -5.99 -14.10
C PRO A 312 -48.76 -5.41 -14.59
N VAL A 313 -48.75 -4.89 -15.82
CA VAL A 313 -47.58 -4.19 -16.37
C VAL A 313 -47.46 -2.83 -15.68
N LEU A 314 -46.42 -2.64 -14.88
CA LEU A 314 -46.21 -1.42 -14.09
C LEU A 314 -45.28 -0.41 -14.77
N ARG A 315 -44.43 -0.88 -15.68
CA ARG A 315 -43.38 -0.08 -16.30
C ARG A 315 -42.97 -0.67 -17.64
N MET A 316 -42.52 0.20 -18.54
CA MET A 316 -41.80 -0.20 -19.74
C MET A 316 -40.33 -0.42 -19.40
N VAL A 317 -39.72 -1.48 -19.91
CA VAL A 317 -38.33 -1.86 -19.61
C VAL A 317 -37.53 -1.95 -20.90
N PHE A 318 -36.39 -1.29 -20.97
CA PHE A 318 -35.47 -1.31 -22.11
C PHE A 318 -34.27 -2.20 -21.81
N VAL A 319 -33.94 -3.12 -22.72
CA VAL A 319 -32.77 -4.01 -22.56
C VAL A 319 -31.53 -3.27 -23.04
N VAL A 320 -30.68 -2.83 -22.11
CA VAL A 320 -29.41 -2.15 -22.43
C VAL A 320 -28.28 -3.15 -22.68
N SER A 321 -28.19 -4.17 -21.82
CA SER A 321 -27.18 -5.22 -21.87
C SER A 321 -27.76 -6.56 -21.43
N GLY A 322 -27.23 -7.65 -21.97
CA GLY A 322 -27.73 -8.99 -21.74
C GLY A 322 -28.85 -9.41 -22.70
N ARG A 323 -29.53 -10.51 -22.37
CA ARG A 323 -30.61 -11.08 -23.18
C ARG A 323 -31.76 -11.50 -22.27
N VAL A 324 -32.98 -11.19 -22.67
CA VAL A 324 -34.19 -11.57 -21.92
C VAL A 324 -34.92 -12.67 -22.68
N LYS A 325 -35.18 -13.80 -22.02
CA LYS A 325 -35.99 -14.87 -22.59
C LYS A 325 -37.46 -14.62 -22.26
N ARG A 326 -38.30 -14.46 -23.29
CA ARG A 326 -39.76 -14.45 -23.16
C ARG A 326 -40.26 -15.88 -23.36
N SER A 327 -41.13 -16.35 -22.49
CA SER A 327 -41.81 -17.64 -22.61
C SER A 327 -43.30 -17.44 -22.44
N GLN A 328 -44.10 -17.84 -23.42
CA GLN A 328 -45.55 -17.73 -23.40
C GLN A 328 -46.20 -19.11 -23.52
N GLY A 329 -47.20 -19.38 -22.69
CA GLY A 329 -48.03 -20.56 -22.81
C GLY A 329 -48.98 -20.45 -24.00
N LEU A 330 -48.93 -21.40 -24.93
CA LEU A 330 -49.90 -21.54 -26.01
C LEU A 330 -50.98 -22.56 -25.66
N SER A 331 -52.15 -22.42 -26.32
CA SER A 331 -53.19 -23.46 -26.30
C SER A 331 -52.60 -24.82 -26.66
N LYS A 332 -52.95 -25.87 -25.89
CA LYS A 332 -52.41 -27.25 -25.93
C LYS A 332 -51.06 -27.49 -25.23
N GLY A 333 -50.67 -26.64 -24.27
CA GLY A 333 -49.48 -26.89 -23.42
C GLY A 333 -48.14 -26.73 -24.12
N LYS A 334 -48.12 -26.13 -25.32
CA LYS A 334 -46.89 -25.74 -26.01
C LYS A 334 -46.37 -24.43 -25.43
N ILE A 335 -45.05 -24.27 -25.35
CA ILE A 335 -44.42 -23.04 -24.87
C ILE A 335 -43.71 -22.38 -26.06
N ALA A 336 -44.15 -21.18 -26.43
CA ALA A 336 -43.41 -20.35 -27.37
C ALA A 336 -42.30 -19.61 -26.61
N THR A 337 -41.08 -19.65 -27.13
CA THR A 337 -39.96 -18.92 -26.54
C THR A 337 -39.33 -17.99 -27.56
N SER A 338 -39.12 -16.73 -27.18
CA SER A 338 -38.33 -15.77 -27.94
C SER A 338 -37.24 -15.16 -27.06
N ILE A 339 -36.20 -14.64 -27.69
CA ILE A 339 -35.09 -13.98 -27.00
C ILE A 339 -35.11 -12.53 -27.45
N LEU A 340 -35.11 -11.62 -26.48
CA LEU A 340 -35.01 -10.20 -26.67
C LEU A 340 -33.55 -9.78 -26.49
N GLU A 341 -33.00 -9.14 -27.51
CA GLU A 341 -31.62 -8.65 -27.57
C GLU A 341 -31.51 -7.20 -27.09
N PRO A 342 -30.28 -6.69 -26.86
CA PRO A 342 -30.06 -5.28 -26.53
C PRO A 342 -30.71 -4.32 -27.52
N GLY A 343 -31.39 -3.31 -27.00
CA GLY A 343 -32.23 -2.39 -27.76
C GLY A 343 -33.69 -2.80 -27.87
N GLY A 344 -34.06 -4.03 -27.52
CA GLY A 344 -35.45 -4.43 -27.36
C GLY A 344 -36.08 -3.86 -26.09
N PHE A 345 -37.41 -3.86 -26.03
CA PHE A 345 -38.18 -3.39 -24.87
C PHE A 345 -39.33 -4.33 -24.52
N LEU A 346 -39.84 -4.22 -23.28
CA LEU A 346 -41.02 -4.91 -22.75
C LEU A 346 -41.99 -3.90 -22.16
N GLY A 347 -43.27 -4.25 -22.06
CA GLY A 347 -44.29 -3.42 -21.40
C GLY A 347 -44.95 -2.41 -22.35
N ASP A 348 -44.91 -2.65 -23.65
CA ASP A 348 -45.55 -1.82 -24.68
C ASP A 348 -47.08 -1.85 -24.60
N GLU A 349 -47.65 -2.80 -23.88
CA GLU A 349 -49.08 -2.82 -23.53
C GLU A 349 -49.50 -1.52 -22.83
N LEU A 350 -48.60 -0.88 -22.08
CA LEU A 350 -48.84 0.42 -21.43
C LEU A 350 -49.07 1.56 -22.42
N LEU A 351 -48.45 1.50 -23.61
CA LEU A 351 -48.63 2.51 -24.66
C LEU A 351 -50.05 2.45 -25.21
N SER A 352 -50.54 1.23 -25.47
CA SER A 352 -51.91 1.04 -25.94
C SER A 352 -52.94 1.42 -24.86
N TRP A 353 -52.63 1.14 -23.59
CA TRP A 353 -53.48 1.47 -22.45
C TRP A 353 -53.59 2.98 -22.23
N CYS A 354 -52.48 3.73 -22.29
CA CYS A 354 -52.50 5.18 -22.05
C CYS A 354 -53.22 5.96 -23.16
N LEU A 355 -53.28 5.41 -24.38
CA LEU A 355 -53.97 6.00 -25.52
C LEU A 355 -55.47 5.61 -25.59
N ARG A 356 -55.92 4.64 -24.79
CA ARG A 356 -57.30 4.11 -24.85
C ARG A 356 -58.31 5.10 -24.26
N ARG A 357 -59.45 5.24 -24.95
CA ARG A 357 -60.61 6.06 -24.54
C ARG A 357 -61.88 5.18 -24.50
N PRO A 358 -62.72 5.23 -23.45
CA PRO A 358 -62.50 5.92 -22.17
C PRO A 358 -61.31 5.33 -21.41
N PHE A 359 -60.74 6.12 -20.48
CA PHE A 359 -59.63 5.66 -19.67
C PHE A 359 -60.07 4.51 -18.75
N ILE A 360 -59.23 3.49 -18.62
CA ILE A 360 -59.50 2.33 -17.78
C ILE A 360 -58.54 2.39 -16.60
N ASP A 361 -59.05 2.53 -15.37
CA ASP A 361 -58.23 2.62 -14.14
C ASP A 361 -57.50 1.32 -13.75
N ARG A 362 -57.59 0.29 -14.59
CA ARG A 362 -56.90 -0.99 -14.43
C ARG A 362 -55.78 -1.11 -15.45
N LEU A 363 -54.57 -1.38 -14.95
CA LEU A 363 -53.39 -1.63 -15.77
C LEU A 363 -53.57 -2.87 -16.67
N PRO A 364 -52.92 -2.89 -17.85
CA PRO A 364 -52.92 -4.07 -18.71
C PRO A 364 -52.17 -5.22 -18.04
N ALA A 365 -52.59 -6.44 -18.33
CA ALA A 365 -51.87 -7.65 -17.93
C ALA A 365 -50.75 -7.94 -18.95
N SER A 366 -49.63 -8.48 -18.47
CA SER A 366 -48.43 -8.81 -19.27
C SER A 366 -48.52 -10.12 -20.05
#